data_AF-A0A2W5NT81-F1
#
_entry.id   AF-A0A2W5NT81-F1
#
_cell.length_a   1.000
_cell.length_b   1.000
_cell.length_c   1.000
_cell.angle_alpha   90.00
_cell.angle_beta   90.00
_cell.angle_gamma   90.00
#
_symmetry.space_group_name_H-M   'P 1'
#
loop_
_entity.id
_entity.type
_entity.pdbx_description
1 polymer ?
#
loop_
_entity_poly.entity_id
_entity_poly.type
_entity_poly.pdbx_seq_one_letter_code
_entity_poly.pdbx_strand_id
1 'polypeptide(L)' 'PGLQKVAQAAGRVIRTETDRGALFLLDDRFREPAVQALLPAWWAVERALPASALAAPTG' A
#
# COMPACT_ATOMS: atom_id res chain seq x y z
N PRO A 1 13.85 4.05 9.97
CA PRO A 1 14.35 2.74 9.48
C PRO A 1 13.31 1.85 8.76
N GLY A 2 12.05 1.79 9.22
CA GLY A 2 11.01 0.94 8.60
C GLY A 2 10.53 1.42 7.23
N LEU A 3 10.18 2.70 7.12
CA LEU A 3 9.60 3.28 5.90
C LEU A 3 10.55 3.29 4.69
N GLN A 4 11.84 3.50 4.96
CA GLN A 4 12.87 3.48 3.93
C GLN A 4 12.98 2.11 3.24
N LYS A 5 12.72 1.03 3.99
CA LYS A 5 12.65 -0.33 3.44
C LYS A 5 11.38 -0.55 2.60
N VAL A 6 10.26 0.06 2.98
CA VAL A 6 9.00 0.04 2.21
C VAL A 6 9.19 0.74 0.86
N ALA A 7 9.81 1.91 0.85
CA ALA A 7 10.12 2.64 -0.38
C ALA A 7 11.09 1.86 -1.29
N GLN A 8 12.11 1.22 -0.71
CA GLN A 8 13.01 0.35 -1.48
C GLN A 8 12.31 -0.89 -2.05
N ALA A 9 11.35 -1.47 -1.32
CA ALA A 9 10.56 -2.59 -1.81
C ALA A 9 9.65 -2.16 -2.97
N ALA A 10 9.00 -0.99 -2.87
CA ALA A 10 8.20 -0.43 -3.95
C ALA A 10 9.02 -0.21 -5.23
N GLY A 11 10.24 0.31 -5.10
CA GLY A 11 11.17 0.47 -6.22
C GLY A 11 11.61 -0.83 -6.90
N ARG A 12 11.32 -2.00 -6.32
CA ARG A 12 11.56 -3.31 -6.97
C ARG A 12 10.34 -3.86 -7.70
N VAL A 13 9.14 -3.35 -7.41
CA VAL A 13 7.87 -3.78 -8.01
C VAL A 13 7.65 -3.12 -9.37
N ILE A 14 8.18 -1.92 -9.56
CA ILE A 14 8.05 -1.14 -10.80
C ILE A 14 9.43 -1.10 -11.47
N ARG A 15 9.58 -1.82 -12.60
CA ARG A 15 10.81 -1.85 -13.42
C ARG A 15 10.68 -1.04 -14.70
N THR A 16 9.45 -0.80 -15.16
CA THR A 16 9.13 0.01 -16.34
C THR A 16 8.06 1.06 -16.01
N GLU A 17 7.99 2.14 -16.80
CA GLU A 17 6.99 3.21 -16.61
C GLU A 17 5.54 2.73 -16.76
N THR A 18 5.33 1.60 -17.43
CA THR A 18 4.00 0.99 -17.64
C THR A 18 3.61 -0.02 -16.57
N ASP A 19 4.53 -0.38 -15.66
CA ASP A 19 4.23 -1.38 -14.64
C ASP A 19 3.18 -0.85 -13.67
N ARG A 20 2.20 -1.70 -13.36
CA ARG A 20 1.20 -1.47 -12.32
C ARG A 20 1.45 -2.46 -11.20
N GLY A 21 1.46 -1.98 -9.97
CA GLY A 21 1.63 -2.81 -8.78
C GLY A 21 0.89 -2.22 -7.60
N ALA A 22 0.51 -3.10 -6.66
CA ALA A 22 -0.05 -2.71 -5.37
C ALA A 22 0.90 -3.16 -4.26
N LEU A 23 1.01 -2.34 -3.21
CA LEU A 23 1.77 -2.67 -2.01
C LEU A 23 0.78 -2.88 -0.86
N PHE A 24 0.79 -4.07 -0.26
CA PHE A 24 0.00 -4.36 0.93
C PHE A 24 0.82 -4.04 2.18
N LEU A 25 0.38 -3.02 2.91
CA LEU A 25 0.98 -2.62 4.20
C LEU A 25 0.26 -3.40 5.32
N LEU A 26 0.88 -4.48 5.80
CA LEU A 26 0.23 -5.46 6.68
C LEU A 26 0.27 -5.09 8.17
N ASP A 27 0.92 -3.98 8.54
CA ASP A 27 1.13 -3.58 9.93
C ASP A 27 0.21 -2.41 10.29
N ASP A 28 -0.45 -2.48 11.46
CA ASP A 28 -1.42 -1.48 11.90
C ASP A 28 -0.82 -0.07 12.02
N ARG A 29 0.50 0.07 12.22
CA ARG A 29 1.19 1.37 12.28
C ARG A 29 0.98 2.20 11.01
N PHE A 30 0.81 1.57 9.85
CA PHE A 30 0.55 2.29 8.60
C PHE A 30 -0.85 2.93 8.54
N ARG A 31 -1.70 2.65 9.53
CA ARG A 31 -3.02 3.29 9.69
C ARG A 31 -2.93 4.60 10.47
N GLU A 32 -1.79 4.87 11.13
CA GLU A 32 -1.58 6.11 11.88
C GLU A 32 -1.32 7.29 10.93
N PRO A 33 -2.01 8.44 11.10
CA PRO A 33 -1.82 9.61 10.25
C PRO A 33 -0.37 10.10 10.20
N ALA A 34 0.34 10.02 11.34
CA ALA A 34 1.74 10.42 11.43
C ALA A 34 2.65 9.54 10.56
N VAL A 35 2.35 8.25 10.43
CA VAL A 35 3.11 7.31 9.59
C VAL A 35 2.74 7.51 8.11
N GLN A 36 1.47 7.75 7.81
CA GLN A 36 1.03 8.05 6.44
C GLN A 36 1.64 9.35 5.91
N ALA A 37 1.81 10.36 6.76
CA ALA A 37 2.45 11.62 6.40
C ALA A 37 3.92 11.46 5.97
N LEU A 38 4.56 10.36 6.34
CA LEU A 38 5.93 10.05 5.92
C LEU A 38 5.98 9.34 4.55
N LEU A 39 4.86 8.78 4.07
CA LEU A 39 4.79 8.13 2.76
C LEU A 39 4.88 9.19 1.64
N PRO A 40 5.34 8.80 0.44
CA PRO A 40 5.36 9.72 -0.68
C PRO A 40 3.95 10.24 -1.00
N ALA A 41 3.79 11.56 -1.17
CA ALA A 41 2.49 12.19 -1.38
C ALA A 41 1.75 11.72 -2.66
N TRP A 42 2.48 11.14 -3.62
CA TRP A 42 1.92 10.58 -4.84
C TRP A 42 1.36 9.16 -4.66
N TRP A 43 1.47 8.56 -3.47
CA TRP A 43 0.88 7.26 -3.18
C TRP A 43 -0.60 7.43 -2.82
N ALA A 44 -1.48 6.73 -3.55
CA ALA A 44 -2.86 6.53 -3.12
C ALA A 44 -2.89 5.45 -2.03
N VAL A 45 -3.00 5.86 -0.76
CA VAL A 45 -3.10 4.94 0.37
C VAL A 45 -4.57 4.69 0.65
N GLU A 46 -5.05 3.54 0.21
CA GLU A 46 -6.43 3.12 0.42
C GLU A 46 -6.52 2.05 1.50
N ARG A 47 -7.61 2.08 2.27
CA ARG A 47 -7.92 0.98 3.18
C ARG A 47 -8.37 -0.20 2.34
N ALA A 48 -7.56 -1.25 2.30
CA ALA A 48 -7.97 -2.49 1.68
C ALA A 48 -9.24 -3.01 2.37
N LEU A 49 -10.25 -3.31 1.57
CA LEU A 49 -11.41 -4.04 2.05
C LEU A 49 -10.93 -5.42 2.54
N PRO A 50 -11.50 -5.96 3.64
CA PRO A 50 -11.18 -7.31 4.05
C PRO A 50 -11.54 -8.27 2.90
N ALA A 51 -10.74 -9.32 2.70
CA ALA A 51 -10.96 -10.28 1.63
C ALA A 51 -12.37 -10.89 1.66
N SER A 52 -13.00 -10.95 2.84
CA SER A 52 -14.39 -11.36 3.02
C SER A 52 -15.42 -10.44 2.34
N ALA A 53 -15.14 -9.13 2.22
CA ALA A 53 -16.01 -8.18 1.54
C ALA A 53 -15.90 -8.27 0.01
N LEU A 54 -14.75 -8.70 -0.52
CA LEU A 54 -14.57 -8.99 -1.95
C LEU A 54 -15.29 -10.28 -2.39
N ALA A 55 -15.59 -11.17 -1.42
CA ALA A 55 -16.33 -12.40 -1.64
C ALA A 55 -17.85 -12.25 -1.46
N ALA A 56 -18.35 -11.03 -1.23
CA ALA A 56 -19.78 -10.80 -1.12
C ALA A 56 -20.48 -11.24 -2.43
N PRO A 57 -21.46 -12.15 -2.37
CA PRO A 57 -22.14 -12.61 -3.57
C PRO A 57 -22.90 -11.46 -4.19
N THR A 58 -22.61 -11.17 -5.45
CA THR A 58 -23.45 -10.32 -6.30
C THR A 58 -24.78 -11.04 -6.48
N GLY A 59 -25.75 -10.69 -5.64
CA GLY A 59 -27.17 -10.97 -5.85
C GLY A 59 -27.81 -9.89 -6.69
#